data_AF-A0A7G8F1D5-F1
#
_entry.id   AF-A0A7G8F1D5-F1
#
_cell.length_a   1.000
_cell.length_b   1.000
_cell.length_c   1.000
_cell.angle_alpha   90.00
_cell.angle_beta   90.00
_cell.angle_gamma   90.00
#
_symmetry.space_group_name_H-M   'P 1'
#
loop_
_entity.id
_entity.type
_entity.pdbx_description
1 polymer ?
#
loop_
_entity_poly.entity_id
_entity_poly.type
_entity_poly.pdbx_seq_one_letter_code
_entity_poly.pdbx_strand_id
1 'polypeptide(L)'
;MLQGMVIPSAEVLDQLRSWMVDAQGEDDQIAELVIGDGTSSTIWQHQLPASLKVRVVDETGTTLRARARYWQLWPARGWKRLLPLGLRIPSGDLDAIAALVILEHYLGRSLQWPGPDPLKNAPSR
;
A
#
# COMPACT_ATOMS: atom_id res chain seq x y z
N MET A 1 -4.23 -5.51 -14.26
CA MET A 1 -4.83 -5.97 -12.99
C MET A 1 -3.98 -5.39 -11.85
N LEU A 2 -4.56 -4.87 -10.77
CA LEU A 2 -3.74 -4.37 -9.65
C LEU A 2 -3.05 -5.57 -8.97
N GLN A 3 -1.79 -5.43 -8.59
CA GLN A 3 -1.09 -6.36 -7.70
C GLN A 3 -0.75 -5.62 -6.40
N GLY A 4 -0.78 -6.32 -5.27
CA GLY A 4 -0.55 -5.73 -3.96
C GLY A 4 -0.10 -6.79 -2.97
N MET A 5 0.92 -6.47 -2.17
CA MET A 5 1.51 -7.36 -1.18
C MET A 5 2.07 -6.56 -0.01
N VAL A 6 2.23 -7.22 1.14
CA VAL A 6 2.92 -6.70 2.32
C VAL A 6 4.13 -7.58 2.55
N ILE A 7 5.32 -6.96 2.58
CA ILE A 7 6.61 -7.64 2.74
C ILE A 7 7.49 -6.88 3.73
N PRO A 8 8.47 -7.53 4.37
CA PRO A 8 9.46 -6.87 5.20
C PRO A 8 10.24 -5.80 4.41
N SER A 9 10.62 -4.70 5.08
CA SER A 9 11.37 -3.61 4.45
C SER A 9 12.67 -4.08 3.78
N ALA A 10 13.35 -5.07 4.36
CA ALA A 10 14.57 -5.64 3.78
C ALA A 10 14.36 -6.28 2.39
N GLU A 11 13.14 -6.73 2.08
CA GLU A 11 12.81 -7.44 0.84
C GLU A 11 12.29 -6.50 -0.26
N VAL A 12 11.95 -5.25 0.07
CA VAL A 12 11.30 -4.30 -0.86
C VAL A 12 12.16 -4.00 -2.08
N LEU A 13 13.48 -3.80 -1.91
CA LEU A 13 14.36 -3.50 -3.04
C LEU A 13 14.50 -4.69 -3.98
N ASP A 14 14.57 -5.90 -3.45
CA ASP A 14 14.69 -7.11 -4.26
C ASP A 14 13.38 -7.41 -5.00
N GLN A 15 12.24 -7.21 -4.34
CA GLN A 15 10.94 -7.32 -5.01
C GLN A 15 10.76 -6.26 -6.11
N LEU A 16 11.18 -5.02 -5.86
CA LEU A 16 11.14 -3.96 -6.87
C LEU A 16 12.03 -4.30 -8.07
N ARG A 17 13.23 -4.83 -7.83
CA ARG A 17 14.12 -5.29 -8.91
C ARG A 17 13.49 -6.42 -9.72
N SER A 18 12.85 -7.40 -9.07
CA SER A 18 12.12 -8.46 -9.77
C SER A 18 11.07 -7.87 -10.71
N TRP A 19 10.23 -6.95 -10.20
CA TRP A 19 9.23 -6.29 -11.03
C TRP A 19 9.86 -5.48 -12.16
N MET A 20 10.97 -4.78 -11.93
CA MET A 20 11.67 -4.04 -12.99
C MET A 20 12.26 -4.95 -14.07
N VAL A 21 12.69 -6.17 -13.73
CA VAL A 21 13.21 -7.17 -14.68
C VAL A 21 12.06 -7.78 -15.48
N ASP A 22 10.99 -8.20 -14.79
CA ASP A 22 9.79 -8.75 -15.44
C ASP A 22 9.13 -7.74 -16.38
N ALA A 23 9.20 -6.46 -16.01
CA ALA A 23 8.73 -5.29 -16.75
C ALA A 23 9.52 -4.96 -18.04
N GLN A 24 10.68 -5.58 -18.29
CA GLN A 24 11.50 -5.27 -19.49
C GLN A 24 10.99 -5.93 -20.78
N GLY A 25 9.86 -6.64 -20.75
CA GLY A 25 9.06 -6.89 -21.97
C GLY A 25 8.52 -5.58 -22.55
N GLU A 26 8.29 -5.50 -23.86
CA GLU A 26 8.05 -4.24 -24.60
C GLU A 26 6.91 -3.34 -24.06
N ASP A 27 6.01 -3.84 -23.21
CA ASP A 27 4.80 -3.13 -22.74
C ASP A 27 4.71 -2.82 -21.23
N ASP A 28 5.61 -3.30 -20.36
CA ASP A 28 5.36 -3.34 -18.89
C ASP A 28 6.35 -2.55 -18.00
N GLN A 29 7.02 -1.52 -18.51
CA GLN A 29 7.94 -0.70 -17.71
C GLN A 29 7.25 0.00 -16.51
N ILE A 30 7.90 -0.04 -15.33
CA ILE A 30 7.47 0.75 -14.16
C ILE A 30 7.65 2.23 -14.46
N ALA A 31 6.54 2.93 -14.70
CA ALA A 31 6.55 4.34 -15.08
C ALA A 31 6.91 5.29 -13.93
N GLU A 32 6.45 4.99 -12.71
CA GLU A 32 6.63 5.86 -11.55
C GLU A 32 6.43 5.07 -10.24
N LEU A 33 7.24 5.39 -9.24
CA LEU A 33 7.10 4.90 -7.87
C LEU A 33 6.55 6.03 -6.99
N VAL A 34 5.48 5.76 -6.26
CA VAL A 34 4.92 6.70 -5.28
C VAL A 34 5.28 6.22 -3.88
N ILE A 35 5.83 7.11 -3.08
CA ILE A 35 6.19 6.87 -1.69
C ILE A 35 5.63 8.02 -0.87
N GLY A 36 5.13 7.77 0.33
CA GLY A 36 4.77 8.89 1.18
C GLY A 36 5.97 9.47 1.94
N ASP A 37 5.79 10.64 2.51
CA ASP A 37 6.82 11.51 3.08
C ASP A 37 7.23 11.18 4.53
N GLY A 38 6.85 10.01 5.05
CA GLY A 38 7.21 9.54 6.38
C GLY A 38 8.73 9.47 6.63
N THR A 39 9.11 9.12 7.87
CA THR A 39 10.50 9.18 8.36
C THR A 39 11.52 8.38 7.56
N SER A 40 11.09 7.35 6.84
CA SER A 40 11.96 6.50 6.02
C SER A 40 12.04 6.93 4.55
N SER A 41 11.25 7.92 4.12
CA SER A 41 11.15 8.35 2.71
C SER A 41 12.49 8.81 2.12
N THR A 42 13.32 9.46 2.94
CA THR A 42 14.66 9.89 2.54
C THR A 42 15.59 8.70 2.31
N ILE A 43 15.56 7.69 3.19
CA ILE A 43 16.37 6.47 3.06
C ILE A 43 16.05 5.77 1.74
N TRP A 44 14.77 5.62 1.43
CA TRP A 44 14.32 5.00 0.18
C TRP A 44 14.79 5.75 -1.05
N GLN A 45 14.65 7.07 -1.08
CA GLN A 45 15.11 7.90 -2.21
C GLN A 45 16.59 7.71 -2.53
N HIS A 46 17.44 7.42 -1.53
CA HIS A 46 18.88 7.16 -1.76
C HIS A 46 19.18 5.73 -2.22
N GLN A 47 18.33 4.77 -1.90
CA GLN A 47 18.52 3.35 -2.23
C GLN A 47 17.93 2.97 -3.59
N LEU A 48 17.04 3.79 -4.13
CA LEU A 48 16.34 3.53 -5.38
C LEU A 48 17.21 3.85 -6.61
N PRO A 49 17.02 3.14 -7.73
CA PRO A 49 17.73 3.44 -8.98
C PRO A 49 17.42 4.86 -9.45
N ALA A 50 18.44 5.61 -9.88
CA ALA A 50 18.27 6.97 -10.38
C ALA A 50 17.40 7.07 -11.65
N SER A 51 17.25 5.97 -12.39
CA SER A 51 16.37 5.87 -13.55
C SER A 51 14.89 5.74 -13.20
N LEU A 52 14.56 5.38 -11.96
CA LEU A 52 13.19 5.24 -11.51
C LEU A 52 12.65 6.60 -11.10
N LYS A 53 11.55 7.03 -11.73
CA LYS A 53 10.88 8.25 -11.34
C LYS A 53 10.19 8.03 -9.99
N VAL A 54 10.66 8.72 -8.96
CA VAL A 54 10.09 8.64 -7.61
C VAL A 54 9.31 9.90 -7.30
N ARG A 55 8.08 9.74 -6.80
CA ARG A 55 7.24 10.82 -6.31
C ARG A 55 6.96 10.65 -4.83
N VAL A 56 7.33 11.66 -4.07
CA VAL A 56 6.99 11.77 -2.65
C VAL A 56 5.64 12.47 -2.51
N VAL A 57 4.75 11.92 -1.68
CA VAL A 57 3.44 12.53 -1.38
C VAL A 57 3.25 12.72 0.13
N ASP A 58 2.49 13.75 0.50
CA ASP A 58 2.15 14.05 1.89
C ASP A 58 1.24 12.96 2.50
N GLU A 59 1.69 12.34 3.59
CA GLU A 59 0.94 11.32 4.34
C GLU A 59 0.08 11.88 5.48
N THR A 60 -0.06 13.21 5.61
CA THR A 60 -0.81 13.82 6.70
C THR A 60 -2.25 13.31 6.75
N GLY A 61 -2.59 12.64 7.85
CA GLY A 61 -3.91 12.04 8.06
C GLY A 61 -4.17 10.75 7.30
N THR A 62 -3.16 10.18 6.62
CA THR A 62 -3.29 8.92 5.86
C THR A 62 -3.76 7.77 6.75
N THR A 63 -3.31 7.67 8.02
CA THR A 63 -3.79 6.63 8.95
C THR A 63 -5.31 6.67 9.15
N LEU A 64 -5.90 7.86 9.28
CA LEU A 64 -7.35 8.02 9.46
C LEU A 64 -8.10 7.65 8.18
N ARG A 65 -7.59 8.11 7.03
CA ARG A 65 -8.14 7.79 5.70
C ARG A 65 -8.06 6.30 5.42
N ALA A 66 -6.93 5.66 5.71
CA ALA A 66 -6.70 4.23 5.58
C ALA A 66 -7.68 3.43 6.44
N ARG A 67 -7.95 3.87 7.67
CA ARG A 67 -8.93 3.21 8.54
C ARG A 67 -10.34 3.26 7.96
N ALA A 68 -10.76 4.42 7.44
CA ALA A 68 -12.05 4.54 6.76
C ALA A 68 -12.09 3.66 5.50
N ARG A 69 -11.01 3.67 4.70
CA ARG A 69 -10.89 2.89 3.47
C ARG A 69 -10.93 1.38 3.72
N TYR A 70 -10.30 0.90 4.79
CA TYR A 70 -10.34 -0.50 5.21
C TYR A 70 -11.79 -0.99 5.38
N TRP A 71 -12.65 -0.21 6.06
CA TRP A 71 -14.05 -0.60 6.26
C TRP A 71 -14.92 -0.49 5.00
N GLN A 72 -14.47 0.23 3.96
CA GLN A 72 -15.11 0.23 2.65
C GLN A 72 -14.77 -1.03 1.85
N LEU A 73 -13.52 -1.50 1.94
CA LEU A 73 -13.05 -2.72 1.29
C LEU A 73 -13.56 -3.99 2.00
N TRP A 74 -13.54 -3.98 3.34
CA TRP A 74 -14.01 -5.08 4.19
C TRP A 74 -15.04 -4.58 5.21
N PRO A 75 -16.32 -4.47 4.82
CA PRO A 75 -17.38 -4.03 5.73
C PRO A 75 -17.48 -4.89 6.99
N ALA A 76 -17.72 -4.24 8.13
CA ALA A 76 -17.85 -4.92 9.43
C ALA A 76 -18.99 -5.95 9.42
N ARG A 77 -18.69 -7.16 9.89
CA ARG A 77 -19.66 -8.28 9.97
C ARG A 77 -20.00 -8.60 11.42
N GLY A 78 -21.19 -9.17 11.64
CA GLY A 78 -21.66 -9.60 12.96
C GLY A 78 -21.79 -8.46 13.98
N TRP A 79 -21.39 -8.70 15.23
CA TRP A 79 -21.50 -7.74 16.34
C TRP A 79 -20.70 -6.45 16.09
N LYS A 80 -19.60 -6.51 15.33
CA LYS A 80 -18.80 -5.32 14.97
C LYS A 80 -19.60 -4.28 14.18
N ARG A 81 -20.71 -4.67 13.53
CA ARG A 81 -21.63 -3.77 12.83
C ARG A 81 -22.33 -2.80 13.78
N LEU A 82 -22.55 -3.20 15.03
CA LEU A 82 -23.21 -2.38 16.05
C LEU A 82 -22.28 -1.33 16.66
N LEU A 83 -20.96 -1.45 16.47
CA LEU A 83 -20.01 -0.46 16.94
C LEU A 83 -19.97 0.76 16.00
N PRO A 84 -19.90 2.00 16.54
CA PRO A 84 -19.56 3.20 15.78
C PRO A 84 -18.22 3.05 15.05
N LEU A 85 -18.08 3.63 13.86
CA LEU A 85 -16.91 3.46 12.98
C LEU A 85 -15.57 3.76 13.69
N GLY A 86 -15.52 4.83 14.50
CA GLY A 86 -14.32 5.22 15.25
C GLY A 86 -13.88 4.20 16.30
N LEU A 87 -14.79 3.36 16.80
CA LEU A 87 -14.50 2.31 17.78
C LEU A 87 -14.16 0.98 17.12
N ARG A 88 -14.31 0.85 15.80
CA ARG A 88 -13.98 -0.40 15.09
C ARG A 88 -12.48 -0.47 14.83
N ILE A 89 -11.84 -1.47 15.41
CA ILE A 89 -10.41 -1.74 15.24
C ILE A 89 -10.22 -2.63 14.00
N PRO A 90 -9.47 -2.19 12.96
CA PRO A 90 -9.12 -3.03 11.81
C PRO A 90 -8.35 -4.27 12.25
N SER A 91 -8.68 -5.43 11.67
CA SER A 91 -7.91 -6.67 11.88
C SER A 91 -6.70 -6.78 10.96
N GLY A 92 -6.77 -6.13 9.79
CA GLY A 92 -5.69 -6.09 8.82
C GLY A 92 -4.58 -5.08 9.15
N ASP A 93 -3.50 -5.18 8.39
CA ASP A 93 -2.39 -4.25 8.34
C ASP A 93 -2.87 -2.93 7.73
N LEU A 94 -2.83 -1.90 8.55
CA LEU A 94 -3.30 -0.58 8.15
C LEU A 94 -2.30 0.10 7.21
N ASP A 95 -1.03 -0.31 7.25
CA ASP A 95 0.05 0.29 6.46
C ASP A 95 -0.11 -0.08 4.97
N ALA A 96 -0.58 -1.29 4.68
CA ALA A 96 -0.95 -1.71 3.32
C ALA A 96 -2.07 -0.84 2.73
N ILE A 97 -3.05 -0.47 3.58
CA ILE A 97 -4.17 0.39 3.17
C ILE A 97 -3.73 1.85 3.10
N ALA A 98 -2.78 2.28 3.94
CA ALA A 98 -2.15 3.58 3.82
C ALA A 98 -1.46 3.73 2.45
N ALA A 99 -0.67 2.73 2.03
CA ALA A 99 -0.04 2.69 0.72
C ALA A 99 -1.08 2.72 -0.42
N LEU A 100 -2.19 1.98 -0.28
CA LEU A 100 -3.29 2.05 -1.24
C LEU A 100 -3.90 3.45 -1.31
N VAL A 101 -4.20 4.08 -0.17
CA VAL A 101 -4.79 5.42 -0.10
C VAL A 101 -3.86 6.48 -0.69
N ILE A 102 -2.56 6.36 -0.47
CA ILE A 102 -1.53 7.20 -1.10
C ILE A 102 -1.61 7.07 -2.63
N LEU A 103 -1.66 5.85 -3.14
CA LEU A 103 -1.76 5.60 -4.58
C LEU A 103 -3.09 6.10 -5.16
N GLU A 104 -4.21 5.87 -4.47
CA GLU A 104 -5.53 6.37 -4.87
C GLU A 104 -5.58 7.89 -4.93
N HIS A 105 -4.98 8.55 -3.94
CA HIS A 105 -4.87 10.01 -3.90
C HIS A 105 -4.04 10.52 -5.08
N TYR A 106 -2.90 9.88 -5.35
CA TYR A 106 -2.05 10.24 -6.48
C TYR A 106 -2.75 10.07 -7.84
N LEU A 107 -3.47 8.95 -8.02
CA LEU A 107 -4.18 8.65 -9.26
C LEU A 107 -5.51 9.38 -9.41
N GLY A 108 -6.01 10.03 -8.35
CA GLY A 108 -7.31 10.69 -8.34
C GLY A 108 -8.51 9.73 -8.48
N ARG A 109 -8.34 8.45 -8.15
CA ARG A 109 -9.40 7.43 -8.25
C ARG A 109 -9.24 6.33 -7.22
N SER A 110 -10.36 5.73 -6.82
CA SER A 110 -10.37 4.55 -5.96
C SER A 110 -9.98 3.28 -6.72
N LEU A 111 -9.23 2.41 -6.06
CA LEU A 111 -8.77 1.13 -6.55
C LEU A 111 -9.42 -0.01 -5.77
N GLN A 112 -9.46 -1.20 -6.35
CA GLN A 112 -9.86 -2.41 -5.64
C GLN A 112 -8.62 -3.12 -5.14
N TRP A 113 -8.63 -3.55 -3.88
CA TRP A 113 -7.55 -4.36 -3.34
C TRP A 113 -7.54 -5.75 -4.01
N PRO A 114 -6.40 -6.23 -4.52
CA PRO A 114 -6.37 -7.38 -5.43
C PRO A 114 -6.31 -8.75 -4.74
N GLY A 115 -6.44 -8.79 -3.41
CA GLY A 115 -6.30 -10.01 -2.61
C GLY A 115 -7.23 -10.09 -1.40
N PRO A 116 -7.01 -11.06 -0.50
CA PRO A 116 -7.70 -11.07 0.79
C PRO A 116 -7.32 -9.83 1.63
N ASP A 117 -8.04 -9.63 2.73
CA ASP A 117 -7.64 -8.67 3.77
C ASP A 117 -6.14 -8.84 4.07
N PRO A 118 -5.31 -7.78 3.99
CA PRO A 118 -3.90 -7.85 4.35
C PRO A 118 -3.79 -8.13 5.85
N LEU A 119 -4.00 -9.37 6.28
CA LEU A 119 -4.02 -9.75 7.69
C LEU A 119 -2.64 -9.54 8.29
N LYS A 120 -2.61 -9.05 9.54
CA LYS A 120 -1.38 -8.66 10.25
C LYS A 120 -0.32 -9.74 10.45
N ASN A 121 -0.60 -11.00 10.12
CA ASN A 121 0.33 -12.13 10.08
C ASN A 121 -0.53 -13.34 9.68
N ALA A 122 -0.54 -13.75 8.41
CA ALA A 122 -0.75 -15.17 8.16
C ALA A 122 0.57 -15.84 8.55
N PRO A 123 0.59 -16.87 9.41
CA PRO A 123 1.80 -17.64 9.58
C PRO A 123 2.18 -18.18 8.19
N SER A 124 3.40 -17.89 7.76
CA SER A 124 4.03 -18.57 6.63
C SER A 124 3.85 -20.06 6.87
N ARG A 125 3.02 -20.71 6.05
CA ARG A 125 2.80 -22.14 6.14
C ARG A 125 3.74 -22.86 5.20
#